data_AF-A0A9P1HG06-F1
#
_entry.id   AF-A0A9P1HG06-F1
#
_cell.length_a   1.000
_cell.length_b   1.000
_cell.length_c   1.000
_cell.angle_alpha   90.00
_cell.angle_beta   90.00
_cell.angle_gamma   90.00
#
_symmetry.space_group_name_H-M   'P 1'
#
loop_
_entity.id
_entity.type
_entity.pdbx_description
1 polymer ?
#
loop_
_entity_poly.entity_id
_entity_poly.type
_entity_poly.pdbx_seq_one_letter_code
_entity_poly.pdbx_strand_id
1 'polypeptide(L)'
;MGSPEVRIHDVWKHNMEEEFAKMRVLIEDYPFVAMDTEFPGVVATPLGTFKSKEDFNYQQVSCNVNMLKLIQVGFALVNEKGELPSTGDVWQFNFNFSLNDDMYSQESVDMLRAAGIDFNKLQSDGITMDDFGELLTTSGLIVDERITWLTFSSGYDFGYLLKSITLGELPKEENQFFYFHRALFPRCYDIKLLLKMPGCVNAKLKGGLQEVADQLDVKRHGVRHQAGSDALLTAKTFFKIKQQFFSDSWEKVSSVVQGHLFGLGTSLSLSHSAHRLNEAGKEKEAVGAN
;
A
#
# COMPACT_ATOMS: atom_id res chain seq x y z
N MET A 1 -27.94 -3.89 11.67
CA MET A 1 -27.53 -4.90 10.66
C MET A 1 -26.08 -5.26 10.94
N GLY A 2 -25.71 -6.54 10.95
CA GLY A 2 -24.33 -6.96 11.24
C GLY A 2 -23.35 -6.49 10.17
N SER A 3 -22.06 -6.44 10.51
CA SER A 3 -21.00 -6.21 9.51
C SER A 3 -21.05 -7.29 8.42
N PRO A 4 -20.88 -6.95 7.13
CA PRO A 4 -20.91 -7.92 6.05
C PRO A 4 -19.83 -8.99 6.25
N GLU A 5 -20.12 -10.21 5.79
CA GLU A 5 -19.14 -11.28 5.75
C GLU A 5 -18.04 -10.93 4.72
N VAL A 6 -16.79 -10.95 5.16
CA VAL A 6 -15.64 -10.63 4.28
C VAL A 6 -15.41 -11.76 3.29
N ARG A 7 -15.32 -11.42 2.00
CA ARG A 7 -15.05 -12.35 0.90
C ARG A 7 -13.82 -11.89 0.14
N ILE A 8 -12.73 -12.65 0.26
CA ILE A 8 -11.51 -12.40 -0.51
C ILE A 8 -11.61 -13.21 -1.80
N HIS A 9 -11.71 -12.53 -2.93
CA HIS A 9 -11.81 -13.10 -4.26
C HIS A 9 -10.42 -13.32 -4.82
N ASP A 10 -10.06 -14.58 -5.07
CA ASP A 10 -8.87 -14.87 -5.86
C ASP A 10 -9.14 -14.56 -7.33
N VAL A 11 -8.43 -13.55 -7.83
CA VAL A 11 -8.48 -13.11 -9.21
C VAL A 11 -7.32 -13.74 -9.97
N TRP A 12 -7.66 -14.39 -11.06
CA TRP A 12 -6.80 -15.11 -11.99
C TRP A 12 -7.06 -14.61 -13.41
N LYS A 13 -6.31 -15.11 -14.39
CA LYS A 13 -6.47 -14.69 -15.78
C LYS A 13 -7.91 -14.81 -16.31
N HIS A 14 -8.63 -15.85 -15.92
CA HIS A 14 -9.96 -16.17 -16.47
C HIS A 14 -11.11 -15.30 -15.93
N ASN A 15 -10.97 -14.68 -14.74
CA ASN A 15 -12.02 -13.88 -14.11
C ASN A 15 -11.61 -12.40 -13.90
N MET A 16 -10.40 -12.01 -14.28
CA MET A 16 -9.88 -10.67 -14.02
C MET A 16 -10.75 -9.54 -14.60
N GLU A 17 -11.25 -9.69 -15.84
CA GLU A 17 -12.11 -8.66 -16.44
C GLU A 17 -13.44 -8.47 -15.67
N GLU A 18 -14.04 -9.58 -15.22
CA GLU A 18 -15.29 -9.56 -14.43
C GLU A 18 -15.06 -8.84 -13.10
N GLU A 19 -13.97 -9.16 -12.41
CA GLU A 19 -13.66 -8.56 -11.11
C GLU A 19 -13.33 -7.07 -11.22
N PHE A 20 -12.56 -6.65 -12.23
CA PHE A 20 -12.38 -5.22 -12.52
C PHE A 20 -13.70 -4.53 -12.87
N ALA A 21 -14.65 -5.22 -13.51
CA ALA A 21 -15.97 -4.64 -13.80
C ALA A 21 -16.75 -4.35 -12.51
N LYS A 22 -16.69 -5.25 -11.52
CA LYS A 22 -17.28 -5.02 -10.19
C LYS A 22 -16.61 -3.83 -9.48
N MET A 23 -15.28 -3.78 -9.49
CA MET A 23 -14.54 -2.66 -8.89
C MET A 23 -14.90 -1.31 -9.51
N ARG A 24 -15.02 -1.23 -10.85
CA ARG A 24 -15.43 -0.01 -11.58
C ARG A 24 -16.79 0.53 -11.13
N VAL A 25 -17.71 -0.34 -10.71
CA VAL A 25 -19.02 0.09 -10.19
C VAL A 25 -18.89 0.57 -8.75
N LEU A 26 -18.12 -0.13 -7.92
CA LEU A 26 -18.00 0.14 -6.49
C LEU A 26 -17.18 1.38 -6.17
N ILE A 27 -16.22 1.75 -7.01
CA ILE A 27 -15.27 2.83 -6.71
C ILE A 27 -15.93 4.20 -6.52
N GLU A 28 -17.13 4.42 -7.09
CA GLU A 28 -17.90 5.65 -6.90
C GLU A 28 -18.39 5.83 -5.45
N ASP A 29 -18.78 4.75 -4.77
CA ASP A 29 -19.28 4.77 -3.39
C ASP A 29 -18.20 4.43 -2.35
N TYR A 30 -17.11 3.78 -2.78
CA TYR A 30 -16.04 3.26 -1.94
C TYR A 30 -14.65 3.80 -2.39
N PRO A 31 -14.41 5.12 -2.29
CA PRO A 31 -13.26 5.78 -2.92
C PRO A 31 -11.92 5.57 -2.20
N PHE A 32 -11.86 4.78 -1.11
CA PHE A 32 -10.60 4.45 -0.44
C PHE A 32 -10.13 3.08 -0.90
N VAL A 33 -8.95 3.02 -1.52
CA VAL A 33 -8.34 1.79 -2.00
C VAL A 33 -7.17 1.46 -1.11
N ALA A 34 -7.35 0.50 -0.20
CA ALA A 34 -6.22 -0.06 0.51
C ALA A 34 -5.53 -1.12 -0.33
N MET A 35 -4.20 -1.12 -0.29
CA MET A 35 -3.37 -1.94 -1.15
C MET A 35 -2.18 -2.50 -0.39
N ASP A 36 -1.82 -3.72 -0.77
CA ASP A 36 -0.59 -4.42 -0.36
C ASP A 36 -0.13 -5.34 -1.50
N THR A 37 1.15 -5.70 -1.53
CA THR A 37 1.69 -6.61 -2.55
C THR A 37 2.57 -7.70 -1.96
N GLU A 38 2.56 -8.87 -2.60
CA GLU A 38 3.51 -9.94 -2.31
C GLU A 38 4.44 -10.13 -3.51
N PHE A 39 5.73 -10.24 -3.24
CA PHE A 39 6.77 -10.37 -4.25
C PHE A 39 7.95 -11.19 -3.69
N PRO A 40 8.86 -11.71 -4.52
CA PRO A 40 9.85 -12.69 -4.09
C PRO A 40 11.06 -12.08 -3.36
N GLY A 41 10.81 -11.06 -2.53
CA GLY A 41 11.80 -10.41 -1.69
C GLY A 41 12.77 -9.50 -2.43
N VAL A 42 14.01 -9.50 -1.96
CA VAL A 42 15.10 -8.66 -2.44
C VAL A 42 16.28 -9.58 -2.77
N VAL A 43 16.75 -9.55 -4.02
CA VAL A 43 17.84 -10.42 -4.50
C VAL A 43 19.12 -9.65 -4.80
N ALA A 44 19.04 -8.32 -4.87
CA ALA A 44 20.19 -7.47 -5.14
C ALA A 44 20.24 -6.25 -4.23
N THR A 45 21.46 -5.79 -4.00
CA THR A 45 21.74 -4.51 -3.34
C THR A 45 22.52 -3.64 -4.33
N PRO A 46 22.06 -2.41 -4.61
CA PRO A 46 22.78 -1.52 -5.53
C PRO A 46 24.14 -1.16 -4.94
N LEU A 47 25.18 -1.17 -5.78
CA LEU A 47 26.54 -0.78 -5.41
C LEU A 47 26.82 0.64 -5.90
N GLY A 48 27.47 1.45 -5.06
CA GLY A 48 27.88 2.80 -5.43
C GLY A 48 27.83 3.79 -4.27
N THR A 49 27.98 5.06 -4.62
CA THR A 49 27.78 6.18 -3.71
C THR A 49 26.38 6.76 -3.91
N PHE A 50 25.67 7.01 -2.80
CA PHE A 50 24.31 7.51 -2.79
C PHE A 50 24.26 8.86 -2.10
N LYS A 51 23.35 9.73 -2.55
CA LYS A 51 23.22 11.11 -2.04
C LYS A 51 22.67 11.14 -0.61
N SER A 52 21.80 10.18 -0.28
CA SER A 52 21.18 10.03 1.03
C SER A 52 20.79 8.56 1.28
N LYS A 53 20.23 8.28 2.46
CA LYS A 53 19.66 6.96 2.77
C LYS A 53 18.41 6.69 1.93
N GLU A 54 17.61 7.72 1.68
CA GLU A 54 16.40 7.63 0.84
C GLU A 54 16.75 7.37 -0.62
N ASP A 55 17.80 8.02 -1.14
CA ASP A 55 18.33 7.73 -2.49
C ASP A 55 18.79 6.27 -2.59
N PHE A 56 19.54 5.77 -1.59
CA PHE A 56 19.89 4.35 -1.52
C PHE A 56 18.64 3.44 -1.51
N ASN A 57 17.65 3.75 -0.68
CA ASN A 57 16.42 2.96 -0.57
C ASN A 57 15.66 2.94 -1.92
N TYR A 58 15.59 4.09 -2.61
CA TYR A 58 14.97 4.16 -3.94
C TYR A 58 15.72 3.31 -4.95
N GLN A 59 17.05 3.40 -5.00
CA GLN A 59 17.84 2.57 -5.90
C GLN A 59 17.69 1.08 -5.58
N GLN A 60 17.50 0.72 -4.30
CA GLN A 60 17.22 -0.65 -3.91
C GLN A 60 15.84 -1.12 -4.40
N VAL A 61 14.79 -0.29 -4.25
CA VAL A 61 13.46 -0.55 -4.80
C VAL A 61 13.54 -0.72 -6.32
N SER A 62 14.09 0.28 -7.02
CA SER A 62 14.16 0.33 -8.48
C SER A 62 14.87 -0.90 -9.05
N CYS A 63 16.04 -1.23 -8.50
CA CYS A 63 16.82 -2.39 -8.94
C CYS A 63 16.02 -3.69 -8.81
N ASN A 64 15.45 -3.96 -7.63
CA ASN A 64 14.75 -5.22 -7.37
C ASN A 64 13.41 -5.32 -8.09
N VAL A 65 12.62 -4.24 -8.13
CA VAL A 65 11.34 -4.22 -8.87
C VAL A 65 11.56 -4.44 -10.36
N ASN A 66 12.64 -3.91 -10.95
CA ASN A 66 12.94 -4.14 -12.36
C ASN A 66 13.30 -5.61 -12.64
N MET A 67 14.04 -6.26 -11.74
CA MET A 67 14.50 -7.65 -11.90
C MET A 67 13.45 -8.70 -11.54
N LEU A 68 12.59 -8.43 -10.58
CA LEU A 68 11.68 -9.41 -10.01
C LEU A 68 10.27 -9.26 -10.60
N LYS A 69 9.50 -10.35 -10.53
CA LYS A 69 8.09 -10.37 -10.88
C LYS A 69 7.23 -10.28 -9.62
N LEU A 70 6.11 -9.59 -9.75
CA LEU A 70 5.06 -9.50 -8.75
C LEU A 70 4.38 -10.87 -8.59
N ILE A 71 3.98 -11.24 -7.37
CA ILE A 71 3.28 -12.51 -7.08
C ILE A 71 1.82 -12.25 -6.78
N GLN A 72 1.50 -11.29 -5.90
CA GLN A 72 0.13 -10.88 -5.63
C GLN A 72 -0.01 -9.37 -5.48
N VAL A 73 -1.21 -8.87 -5.77
CA VAL A 73 -1.69 -7.55 -5.37
C VAL A 73 -3.03 -7.71 -4.69
N GLY A 74 -3.23 -7.05 -3.56
CA GLY A 74 -4.49 -7.01 -2.85
C GLY A 74 -5.13 -5.63 -2.94
N PHE A 75 -6.43 -5.58 -3.19
CA PHE A 75 -7.22 -4.36 -3.10
C PHE A 75 -8.42 -4.54 -2.18
N ALA A 76 -8.57 -3.63 -1.21
CA ALA A 76 -9.77 -3.49 -0.40
C ALA A 76 -10.35 -2.08 -0.60
N LEU A 77 -11.54 -2.01 -1.21
CA LEU A 77 -12.27 -0.76 -1.41
C LEU A 77 -13.16 -0.50 -0.20
N VAL A 78 -13.04 0.68 0.41
CA VAL A 78 -13.86 1.07 1.56
C VAL A 78 -14.39 2.50 1.39
N ASN A 79 -15.48 2.81 2.10
CA ASN A 79 -16.07 4.14 2.08
C ASN A 79 -15.35 5.08 3.06
N GLU A 80 -15.81 6.33 3.15
CA GLU A 80 -15.31 7.37 4.07
C GLU A 80 -15.35 6.98 5.57
N LYS A 81 -16.11 5.94 5.93
CA LYS A 81 -16.20 5.40 7.30
C LYS A 81 -15.28 4.19 7.52
N GLY A 82 -14.58 3.73 6.49
CA GLY A 82 -13.77 2.51 6.53
C GLY A 82 -14.58 1.22 6.44
N GLU A 83 -15.81 1.30 5.92
CA GLU A 83 -16.70 0.15 5.75
C GLU A 83 -16.55 -0.43 4.33
N LEU A 84 -16.54 -1.76 4.24
CA LEU A 84 -16.57 -2.49 2.97
C LEU A 84 -17.93 -2.33 2.26
N PRO A 85 -17.99 -2.63 0.95
CA PRO A 85 -19.23 -2.92 0.24
C PRO A 85 -20.14 -3.86 1.01
N SER A 86 -21.45 -3.73 0.82
CA SER A 86 -22.43 -4.64 1.42
C SER A 86 -22.21 -6.12 1.03
N THR A 87 -21.54 -6.36 -0.10
CA THR A 87 -21.10 -7.68 -0.55
C THR A 87 -19.91 -8.25 0.23
N GLY A 88 -19.15 -7.39 0.91
CA GLY A 88 -17.97 -7.75 1.69
C GLY A 88 -16.72 -8.06 0.85
N ASP A 89 -16.74 -7.66 -0.43
CA ASP A 89 -15.72 -8.05 -1.41
C ASP A 89 -14.36 -7.37 -1.16
N VAL A 90 -13.31 -8.17 -1.30
CA VAL A 90 -11.89 -7.79 -1.31
C VAL A 90 -11.22 -8.59 -2.43
N TRP A 91 -10.29 -8.00 -3.17
CA TRP A 91 -9.68 -8.65 -4.32
C TRP A 91 -8.24 -9.02 -4.05
N GLN A 92 -7.85 -10.21 -4.51
CA GLN A 92 -6.50 -10.74 -4.47
C GLN A 92 -6.09 -11.21 -5.87
N PHE A 93 -5.32 -10.38 -6.57
CA PHE A 93 -4.82 -10.67 -7.90
C PHE A 93 -3.59 -11.57 -7.82
N ASN A 94 -3.62 -12.69 -8.52
CA ASN A 94 -2.57 -13.70 -8.53
C ASN A 94 -1.84 -13.66 -9.87
N PHE A 95 -0.55 -13.31 -9.85
CA PHE A 95 0.25 -13.08 -11.06
C PHE A 95 1.00 -14.32 -11.52
N ASN A 96 1.26 -14.38 -12.82
CA ASN A 96 2.06 -15.44 -13.41
C ASN A 96 3.49 -15.42 -12.85
N PHE A 97 3.91 -16.54 -12.27
CA PHE A 97 5.23 -16.69 -11.67
C PHE A 97 5.74 -18.12 -11.85
N SER A 98 6.97 -18.28 -12.32
CA SER A 98 7.64 -19.56 -12.53
C SER A 98 8.88 -19.68 -11.64
N LEU A 99 8.88 -20.65 -10.73
CA LEU A 99 10.05 -20.95 -9.90
C LEU A 99 11.25 -21.52 -10.69
N ASN A 100 11.04 -21.89 -11.95
CA ASN A 100 12.10 -22.38 -12.83
C ASN A 100 12.74 -21.26 -13.65
N ASP A 101 11.96 -20.23 -13.99
CA ASP A 101 12.38 -19.19 -14.94
C ASP A 101 12.61 -17.82 -14.28
N ASP A 102 11.90 -17.54 -13.19
CA ASP A 102 11.93 -16.22 -12.55
C ASP A 102 12.90 -16.17 -11.37
N MET A 103 13.51 -15.01 -11.16
CA MET A 103 14.39 -14.77 -10.02
C MET A 103 13.60 -14.61 -8.72
N TYR A 104 14.15 -15.11 -7.61
CA TYR A 104 13.54 -14.98 -6.29
C TYR A 104 14.56 -15.13 -5.15
N SER A 105 14.18 -14.62 -3.98
CA SER A 105 14.78 -15.03 -2.70
C SER A 105 14.13 -16.32 -2.20
N GLN A 106 14.95 -17.32 -1.87
CA GLN A 106 14.47 -18.61 -1.35
C GLN A 106 13.66 -18.43 -0.04
N GLU A 107 14.12 -17.55 0.85
CA GLU A 107 13.44 -17.25 2.12
C GLU A 107 12.03 -16.69 1.88
N SER A 108 11.88 -15.78 0.93
CA SER A 108 10.58 -15.19 0.59
C SER A 108 9.64 -16.21 -0.03
N VAL A 109 10.13 -17.06 -0.94
CA VAL A 109 9.32 -18.13 -1.53
C VAL A 109 8.85 -19.12 -0.47
N ASP A 110 9.72 -19.53 0.45
CA ASP A 110 9.34 -20.49 1.50
C ASP A 110 8.33 -19.89 2.48
N MET A 111 8.48 -18.61 2.81
CA MET A 111 7.51 -17.87 3.62
C MET A 111 6.14 -17.77 2.91
N LEU A 112 6.12 -17.44 1.62
CA LEU A 112 4.89 -17.36 0.82
C LEU A 112 4.22 -18.73 0.63
N ARG A 113 4.99 -19.81 0.44
CA ARG A 113 4.45 -21.18 0.44
C ARG A 113 3.80 -21.52 1.78
N ALA A 114 4.46 -21.17 2.89
CA ALA A 114 3.91 -21.38 4.23
C ALA A 114 2.63 -20.54 4.46
N ALA A 115 2.52 -19.39 3.81
CA ALA A 115 1.32 -18.56 3.77
C ALA A 115 0.22 -19.09 2.81
N GLY A 116 0.47 -20.21 2.10
CA GLY A 116 -0.52 -20.87 1.26
C GLY A 116 -0.52 -20.44 -0.21
N ILE A 117 0.53 -19.76 -0.69
CA ILE A 117 0.68 -19.44 -2.10
C ILE A 117 0.98 -20.71 -2.91
N ASP A 118 0.10 -21.04 -3.87
CA ASP A 118 0.28 -22.15 -4.80
C ASP A 118 1.02 -21.68 -6.07
N PHE A 119 2.35 -21.83 -6.05
CA PHE A 119 3.22 -21.45 -7.16
C PHE A 119 2.97 -22.25 -8.45
N ASN A 120 2.43 -23.47 -8.37
CA ASN A 120 2.07 -24.22 -9.59
C ASN A 120 0.87 -23.56 -10.27
N LYS A 121 -0.11 -23.12 -9.48
CA LYS A 121 -1.28 -22.41 -9.97
C LYS A 121 -0.93 -21.01 -10.48
N LEU A 122 -0.01 -20.29 -9.82
CA LEU A 122 0.52 -19.03 -10.36
C LEU A 122 1.11 -19.25 -11.75
N GLN A 123 1.91 -20.30 -11.94
CA GLN A 123 2.54 -20.59 -13.23
C GLN A 123 1.51 -20.90 -14.34
N SER A 124 0.44 -21.63 -14.04
CA SER A 124 -0.55 -22.05 -15.04
C SER A 124 -1.65 -21.03 -15.31
N ASP A 125 -2.16 -20.37 -14.26
CA ASP A 125 -3.42 -19.61 -14.29
C ASP A 125 -3.21 -18.12 -13.97
N GLY A 126 -1.98 -17.74 -13.60
CA GLY A 126 -1.65 -16.39 -13.15
C GLY A 126 -1.85 -15.31 -14.22
N ILE A 127 -2.15 -14.12 -13.74
CA ILE A 127 -2.35 -12.90 -14.53
C ILE A 127 -1.01 -12.41 -15.07
N THR A 128 -0.96 -11.98 -16.32
CA THR A 128 0.23 -11.30 -16.85
C THR A 128 0.22 -9.82 -16.45
N MET A 129 1.41 -9.26 -16.25
CA MET A 129 1.55 -7.89 -15.73
C MET A 129 0.97 -6.83 -16.68
N ASP A 130 1.02 -7.10 -17.98
CA ASP A 130 0.44 -6.28 -19.06
C ASP A 130 -1.08 -6.29 -19.07
N ASP A 131 -1.72 -7.47 -19.00
CA ASP A 131 -3.18 -7.59 -18.92
C ASP A 131 -3.71 -6.82 -17.67
N PHE A 132 -3.03 -6.95 -16.53
CA PHE A 132 -3.37 -6.21 -15.31
C PHE A 132 -3.19 -4.70 -15.48
N GLY A 133 -2.07 -4.27 -16.07
CA GLY A 133 -1.75 -2.87 -16.31
C GLY A 133 -2.79 -2.16 -17.19
N GLU A 134 -3.25 -2.84 -18.25
CA GLU A 134 -4.32 -2.36 -19.13
C GLU A 134 -5.63 -2.10 -18.36
N LEU A 135 -6.09 -3.10 -17.59
CA LEU A 135 -7.34 -2.97 -16.84
C LEU A 135 -7.24 -1.97 -15.69
N LEU A 136 -6.10 -1.91 -14.99
CA LEU A 136 -5.87 -0.91 -13.95
C LEU A 136 -5.91 0.51 -14.53
N THR A 137 -5.33 0.73 -15.70
CA THR A 137 -5.29 2.03 -16.37
C THR A 137 -6.68 2.56 -16.73
N THR A 138 -7.63 1.67 -17.02
CA THR A 138 -9.01 2.00 -17.41
C THR A 138 -10.05 1.74 -16.31
N SER A 139 -9.59 1.45 -15.09
CA SER A 139 -10.45 1.08 -13.95
C SER A 139 -11.11 2.26 -13.22
N GLY A 140 -10.62 3.49 -13.41
CA GLY A 140 -10.99 4.63 -12.57
C GLY A 140 -10.32 4.67 -11.19
N LEU A 141 -9.47 3.68 -10.84
CA LEU A 141 -8.75 3.63 -9.55
C LEU A 141 -7.54 4.58 -9.49
N ILE A 142 -7.06 5.03 -10.65
CA ILE A 142 -5.86 5.87 -10.80
C ILE A 142 -6.22 7.19 -11.48
N VAL A 143 -5.37 8.20 -11.31
CA VAL A 143 -5.48 9.58 -11.85
C VAL A 143 -6.65 10.39 -11.25
N ASP A 144 -7.70 9.74 -10.75
CA ASP A 144 -8.85 10.41 -10.13
C ASP A 144 -8.52 10.91 -8.71
N GLU A 145 -8.65 12.23 -8.50
CA GLU A 145 -8.39 12.92 -7.22
C GLU A 145 -9.37 12.56 -6.10
N ARG A 146 -10.51 11.94 -6.43
CA ARG A 146 -11.47 11.41 -5.46
C ARG A 146 -10.90 10.18 -4.76
N ILE A 147 -10.04 9.43 -5.44
CA ILE A 147 -9.53 8.15 -4.94
C ILE A 147 -8.40 8.35 -3.95
N THR A 148 -8.52 7.69 -2.80
CA THR A 148 -7.55 7.74 -1.71
C THR A 148 -6.88 6.38 -1.53
N TRP A 149 -5.59 6.30 -1.83
CA TRP A 149 -4.82 5.09 -1.64
C TRP A 149 -4.31 4.95 -0.20
N LEU A 150 -4.50 3.79 0.41
CA LEU A 150 -4.06 3.48 1.77
C LEU A 150 -3.05 2.34 1.73
N THR A 151 -1.86 2.56 2.29
CA THR A 151 -0.77 1.59 2.17
C THR A 151 0.05 1.48 3.45
N PHE A 152 0.98 0.53 3.50
CA PHE A 152 1.89 0.36 4.62
C PHE A 152 3.32 0.10 4.13
N SER A 153 4.24 1.05 4.32
CA SER A 153 5.66 0.92 3.91
C SER A 153 5.85 0.60 2.42
N SER A 154 5.20 1.38 1.56
CA SER A 154 4.75 0.91 0.24
C SER A 154 5.61 1.34 -0.96
N GLY A 155 6.91 1.52 -0.74
CA GLY A 155 7.83 1.90 -1.82
C GLY A 155 7.89 0.85 -2.94
N TYR A 156 7.99 -0.43 -2.56
CA TYR A 156 7.97 -1.55 -3.51
C TYR A 156 6.61 -1.70 -4.18
N ASP A 157 5.54 -1.60 -3.41
CA ASP A 157 4.17 -1.78 -3.90
C ASP A 157 3.83 -0.80 -5.04
N PHE A 158 4.08 0.50 -4.82
CA PHE A 158 3.89 1.50 -5.87
C PHE A 158 4.89 1.35 -7.02
N GLY A 159 6.09 0.81 -6.75
CA GLY A 159 7.03 0.42 -7.78
C GLY A 159 6.43 -0.62 -8.73
N TYR A 160 5.83 -1.68 -8.19
CA TYR A 160 5.20 -2.72 -9.01
C TYR A 160 3.98 -2.22 -9.77
N LEU A 161 3.12 -1.41 -9.13
CA LEU A 161 1.96 -0.80 -9.83
C LEU A 161 2.41 0.17 -10.94
N LEU A 162 3.45 0.96 -10.71
CA LEU A 162 3.98 1.84 -11.76
C LEU A 162 4.55 1.01 -12.92
N LYS A 163 5.31 -0.05 -12.63
CA LYS A 163 5.86 -0.98 -13.63
C LYS A 163 4.75 -1.67 -14.43
N SER A 164 3.64 -2.05 -13.81
CA SER A 164 2.54 -2.69 -14.53
C SER A 164 1.83 -1.71 -15.48
N ILE A 165 1.75 -0.43 -15.15
CA ILE A 165 1.13 0.58 -16.01
C ILE A 165 2.06 1.01 -17.15
N THR A 166 3.35 1.22 -16.86
CA THR A 166 4.30 1.72 -17.86
C THR A 166 4.89 0.64 -18.75
N LEU A 167 4.83 -0.62 -18.31
CA LEU A 167 5.50 -1.78 -18.94
C LEU A 167 6.99 -1.55 -19.21
N GLY A 168 7.60 -0.65 -18.46
CA GLY A 168 9.00 -0.27 -18.56
C GLY A 168 9.70 -0.37 -17.22
N GLU A 169 11.02 -0.18 -17.24
CA GLU A 169 11.80 -0.05 -16.02
C GLU A 169 11.36 1.18 -15.21
N LEU A 170 11.45 1.08 -13.89
CA LEU A 170 11.27 2.23 -13.01
C LEU A 170 12.28 3.34 -13.35
N PRO A 171 11.90 4.62 -13.19
CA PRO A 171 12.80 5.73 -13.48
C PRO A 171 14.15 5.61 -12.76
N LYS A 172 15.24 6.08 -13.38
CA LYS A 172 16.56 6.03 -12.72
C LYS A 172 16.66 7.00 -11.54
N GLU A 173 16.04 8.17 -11.68
CA GLU A 173 16.05 9.21 -10.67
C GLU A 173 14.75 9.19 -9.83
N GLU A 174 14.89 9.26 -8.51
CA GLU A 174 13.77 9.18 -7.56
C GLU A 174 12.71 10.27 -7.79
N ASN A 175 13.13 11.48 -8.18
CA ASN A 175 12.21 12.59 -8.45
C ASN A 175 11.27 12.29 -9.63
N GLN A 176 11.72 11.57 -10.65
CA GLN A 176 10.90 11.15 -11.78
C GLN A 176 9.91 10.07 -11.35
N PHE A 177 10.31 9.14 -10.47
CA PHE A 177 9.39 8.20 -9.87
C PHE A 177 8.26 8.91 -9.11
N PHE A 178 8.60 9.88 -8.25
CA PHE A 178 7.58 10.66 -7.54
C PHE A 178 6.71 11.52 -8.47
N TYR A 179 7.25 11.97 -9.61
CA TYR A 179 6.45 12.65 -10.63
C TYR A 179 5.34 11.74 -11.17
N PHE A 180 5.68 10.52 -11.60
CA PHE A 180 4.69 9.55 -12.08
C PHE A 180 3.75 9.07 -10.97
N HIS A 181 4.29 8.74 -9.79
CA HIS A 181 3.50 8.32 -8.63
C HIS A 181 2.43 9.36 -8.28
N ARG A 182 2.78 10.65 -8.21
CA ARG A 182 1.81 11.71 -7.89
C ARG A 182 0.77 11.93 -8.99
N ALA A 183 1.14 11.70 -10.25
CA ALA A 183 0.21 11.81 -11.36
C ALA A 183 -0.81 10.66 -11.38
N LEU A 184 -0.38 9.43 -11.05
CA LEU A 184 -1.24 8.24 -11.06
C LEU A 184 -2.00 8.06 -9.74
N PHE A 185 -1.42 8.46 -8.61
CA PHE A 185 -1.95 8.27 -7.26
C PHE A 185 -1.99 9.61 -6.52
N PRO A 186 -2.88 10.54 -6.92
CA PRO A 186 -2.85 11.93 -6.44
C PRO A 186 -3.06 12.06 -4.92
N ARG A 187 -3.78 11.13 -4.31
CA ARG A 187 -3.97 11.07 -2.86
C ARG A 187 -3.61 9.68 -2.34
N CYS A 188 -2.53 9.60 -1.57
CA CYS A 188 -2.14 8.38 -0.88
C CYS A 188 -1.62 8.66 0.54
N TYR A 189 -1.81 7.70 1.43
CA TYR A 189 -1.36 7.75 2.82
C TYR A 189 -0.66 6.44 3.21
N ASP A 190 0.64 6.53 3.47
CA ASP A 190 1.42 5.43 4.04
C ASP A 190 1.26 5.44 5.57
N ILE A 191 0.63 4.39 6.11
CA ILE A 191 0.39 4.22 7.56
C ILE A 191 1.70 4.30 8.34
N LYS A 192 2.83 3.84 7.78
CA LYS A 192 4.12 3.87 8.47
C LYS A 192 4.58 5.30 8.77
N LEU A 193 4.17 6.28 7.97
CA LEU A 193 4.37 7.70 8.24
C LEU A 193 3.42 8.24 9.29
N LEU A 194 2.16 7.78 9.32
CA LEU A 194 1.23 8.11 10.40
C LEU A 194 1.75 7.68 11.76
N LEU A 195 2.47 6.55 11.84
CA LEU A 195 3.11 6.10 13.09
C LEU A 195 4.21 7.06 13.59
N LYS A 196 4.71 7.96 12.75
CA LYS A 196 5.68 9.00 13.12
C LYS A 196 5.04 10.29 13.61
N MET A 197 3.72 10.40 13.53
CA MET A 197 2.99 11.58 13.99
C MET A 197 2.80 11.55 15.51
N PRO A 198 2.75 12.72 16.19
CA PRO A 198 2.76 12.80 17.66
C PRO A 198 1.73 11.91 18.37
N GLY A 199 0.50 11.80 17.85
CA GLY A 199 -0.54 10.94 18.43
C GLY A 199 -0.11 9.47 18.55
N CYS A 200 0.36 8.88 17.44
CA CYS A 200 0.84 7.50 17.40
C CYS A 200 2.15 7.29 18.17
N VAL A 201 3.07 8.26 18.12
CA VAL A 201 4.35 8.20 18.85
C VAL A 201 4.12 8.19 20.36
N ASN A 202 3.22 9.04 20.86
CA ASN A 202 2.86 9.09 22.28
C ASN A 202 2.20 7.79 22.74
N ALA A 203 1.37 7.18 21.87
CA ALA A 203 0.78 5.86 22.08
C ALA A 203 1.78 4.70 21.89
N LYS A 204 3.03 5.00 21.50
CA LYS A 204 4.12 4.05 21.27
C LYS A 204 3.82 3.00 20.18
N LEU A 205 2.95 3.33 19.23
CA LEU A 205 2.67 2.45 18.09
C LEU A 205 3.91 2.28 17.22
N LYS A 206 4.33 1.04 17.03
CA LYS A 206 5.50 0.68 16.22
C LYS A 206 5.40 -0.76 15.74
N GLY A 207 6.23 -1.12 14.77
CA GLY A 207 6.31 -2.48 14.26
C GLY A 207 5.81 -2.65 12.83
N GLY A 208 5.70 -3.89 12.38
CA GLY A 208 5.07 -4.27 11.11
C GLY A 208 3.54 -4.12 11.13
N LEU A 209 2.88 -4.33 9.99
CA LEU A 209 1.43 -4.14 9.85
C LEU A 209 0.65 -4.96 10.88
N GLN A 210 0.98 -6.25 11.02
CA GLN A 210 0.33 -7.12 12.02
C GLN A 210 0.52 -6.62 13.45
N GLU A 211 1.74 -6.26 13.83
CA GLU A 211 2.04 -5.80 15.20
C GLU A 211 1.28 -4.52 15.55
N VAL A 212 1.14 -3.61 14.58
CA VAL A 212 0.38 -2.37 14.75
C VAL A 212 -1.11 -2.65 14.83
N ALA A 213 -1.64 -3.57 14.00
CA ALA A 213 -3.02 -4.00 14.07
C ALA A 213 -3.36 -4.64 15.43
N ASP A 214 -2.48 -5.49 15.96
CA ASP A 214 -2.64 -6.13 17.27
C ASP A 214 -2.65 -5.10 18.41
N GLN A 215 -1.77 -4.09 18.36
CA GLN A 215 -1.75 -2.98 19.33
C GLN A 215 -3.04 -2.14 19.32
N LEU A 216 -3.79 -2.17 18.22
CA LEU A 216 -5.02 -1.41 18.02
C LEU A 216 -6.28 -2.28 18.13
N ASP A 217 -6.13 -3.55 18.49
CA ASP A 217 -7.20 -4.55 18.56
C ASP A 217 -7.97 -4.66 17.23
N VAL A 218 -7.23 -4.63 16.11
CA VAL A 218 -7.79 -4.76 14.76
C VAL A 218 -7.67 -6.22 14.30
N LYS A 219 -8.82 -6.87 14.13
CA LYS A 219 -8.89 -8.27 13.70
C LYS A 219 -8.59 -8.45 12.22
N ARG A 220 -7.61 -9.32 11.91
CA ARG A 220 -7.34 -9.82 10.55
C ARG A 220 -8.46 -10.71 10.02
N HIS A 221 -8.71 -10.62 8.72
CA HIS A 221 -9.60 -11.51 7.97
C HIS A 221 -8.82 -12.05 6.77
N GLY A 222 -8.78 -13.37 6.61
CA GLY A 222 -7.91 -14.04 5.64
C GLY A 222 -6.55 -14.44 6.23
N VAL A 223 -5.68 -14.96 5.36
CA VAL A 223 -4.36 -15.48 5.73
C VAL A 223 -3.34 -14.35 5.79
N ARG A 224 -2.41 -14.36 6.74
CA ARG A 224 -1.33 -13.38 6.82
C ARG A 224 -0.30 -13.66 5.71
N HIS A 225 0.33 -12.62 5.16
CA HIS A 225 1.26 -12.75 4.02
C HIS A 225 0.55 -13.21 2.74
N GLN A 226 -0.64 -12.64 2.54
CA GLN A 226 -1.40 -12.74 1.32
C GLN A 226 -2.05 -11.39 1.07
N ALA A 227 -1.83 -10.85 -0.12
CA ALA A 227 -2.00 -9.43 -0.39
C ALA A 227 -3.44 -8.94 -0.13
N GLY A 228 -4.48 -9.75 -0.41
CA GLY A 228 -5.87 -9.35 -0.18
C GLY A 228 -6.20 -9.17 1.31
N SER A 229 -5.74 -10.10 2.14
CA SER A 229 -5.88 -10.06 3.60
C SER A 229 -5.10 -8.91 4.22
N ASP A 230 -3.88 -8.68 3.74
CA ASP A 230 -3.02 -7.59 4.19
C ASP A 230 -3.56 -6.22 3.75
N ALA A 231 -4.08 -6.07 2.52
CA ALA A 231 -4.77 -4.86 2.06
C ALA A 231 -5.98 -4.51 2.94
N LEU A 232 -6.81 -5.51 3.29
CA LEU A 232 -7.94 -5.28 4.19
C LEU A 232 -7.47 -4.89 5.61
N LEU A 233 -6.40 -5.51 6.11
CA LEU A 233 -5.83 -5.14 7.40
C LEU A 233 -5.29 -3.71 7.39
N THR A 234 -4.65 -3.30 6.30
CA THR A 234 -4.21 -1.92 6.04
C THR A 234 -5.38 -0.94 6.12
N ALA A 235 -6.48 -1.19 5.41
CA ALA A 235 -7.69 -0.34 5.48
C ALA A 235 -8.18 -0.17 6.93
N LYS A 236 -8.43 -1.30 7.62
CA LYS A 236 -8.98 -1.28 8.99
C LYS A 236 -8.04 -0.57 9.96
N THR A 237 -6.74 -0.80 9.82
CA THR A 237 -5.71 -0.18 10.67
C THR A 237 -5.65 1.33 10.44
N PHE A 238 -5.70 1.78 9.18
CA PHE A 238 -5.72 3.21 8.86
C PHE A 238 -6.91 3.92 9.51
N PHE A 239 -8.13 3.41 9.33
CA PHE A 239 -9.33 4.04 9.89
C PHE A 239 -9.33 4.02 11.41
N LYS A 240 -8.81 2.95 12.03
CA LYS A 240 -8.64 2.87 13.49
C LYS A 240 -7.66 3.93 13.99
N ILE A 241 -6.52 4.10 13.33
CA ILE A 241 -5.53 5.14 13.66
C ILE A 241 -6.13 6.54 13.50
N LYS A 242 -6.77 6.81 12.35
CA LYS A 242 -7.41 8.10 12.06
C LYS A 242 -8.44 8.44 13.14
N GLN A 243 -9.29 7.49 13.51
CA GLN A 243 -10.31 7.68 14.54
C GLN A 243 -9.73 7.91 15.94
N GLN A 244 -8.73 7.11 16.36
CA GLN A 244 -8.24 7.14 17.74
C GLN A 244 -7.24 8.26 18.03
N PHE A 245 -6.44 8.67 17.04
CA PHE A 245 -5.33 9.61 17.28
C PHE A 245 -5.47 10.93 16.53
N PHE A 246 -6.28 10.99 15.47
CA PHE A 246 -6.29 12.12 14.55
C PHE A 246 -7.70 12.63 14.19
N SER A 247 -8.76 12.27 14.94
CA SER A 247 -10.13 12.71 14.64
C SER A 247 -10.25 14.23 14.45
N ASP A 248 -9.66 15.00 15.36
CA ASP A 248 -9.77 16.47 15.39
C ASP A 248 -8.59 17.16 14.71
N SER A 249 -7.60 16.40 14.24
CA SER A 249 -6.37 16.93 13.63
C SER A 249 -6.06 16.34 12.25
N TRP A 250 -7.01 15.59 11.67
CA TRP A 250 -6.79 14.84 10.44
C TRP A 250 -6.33 15.73 9.30
N GLU A 251 -6.97 16.88 9.07
CA GLU A 251 -6.59 17.81 7.98
C GLU A 251 -5.12 18.27 8.08
N LYS A 252 -4.65 18.52 9.30
CA LYS A 252 -3.29 18.96 9.57
C LYS A 252 -2.29 17.82 9.42
N VAL A 253 -2.66 16.61 9.82
CA VAL A 253 -1.80 15.43 9.69
C VAL A 253 -1.73 14.99 8.23
N SER A 254 -2.88 14.94 7.55
CA SER A 254 -2.99 14.52 6.16
C SER A 254 -2.18 15.43 5.25
N SER A 255 -2.20 16.75 5.44
CA SER A 255 -1.42 17.69 4.63
C SER A 255 0.10 17.49 4.73
N VAL A 256 0.58 16.83 5.79
CA VAL A 256 2.01 16.55 6.02
C VAL A 256 2.43 15.22 5.40
N VAL A 257 1.56 14.21 5.45
CA VAL A 257 1.91 12.84 5.04
C VAL A 257 1.40 12.46 3.65
N GLN A 258 0.45 13.21 3.08
CA GLN A 258 -0.15 12.89 1.79
C GLN A 258 0.92 12.82 0.69
N GLY A 259 0.89 11.75 -0.11
CA GLY A 259 1.79 11.60 -1.26
C GLY A 259 3.23 11.24 -0.91
N HIS A 260 3.53 11.04 0.38
CA HIS A 260 4.84 10.60 0.86
C HIS A 260 4.85 9.09 1.10
N LEU A 261 5.98 8.45 0.80
CA LEU A 261 6.19 7.01 0.98
C LEU A 261 7.29 6.78 2.01
N PHE A 262 7.06 5.88 2.96
CA PHE A 262 8.04 5.63 4.02
C PHE A 262 9.37 5.10 3.48
N GLY A 263 10.45 5.74 3.89
CA GLY A 263 11.81 5.36 3.49
C GLY A 263 12.27 5.96 2.17
N LEU A 264 11.40 6.64 1.42
CA LEU A 264 11.72 7.29 0.15
C LEU A 264 11.56 8.81 0.23
N GLY A 265 12.15 9.53 -0.73
CA GLY A 265 12.11 10.97 -0.88
C GLY A 265 12.66 11.69 0.35
N THR A 266 11.86 12.56 0.95
CA THR A 266 12.21 13.29 2.18
C THR A 266 11.52 12.72 3.43
N SER A 267 10.97 11.50 3.34
CA SER A 267 10.05 10.98 4.35
C SER A 267 10.65 10.76 5.74
N LEU A 268 11.95 10.43 5.83
CA LEU A 268 12.61 10.25 7.13
C LEU A 268 12.77 11.59 7.88
N SER A 269 12.78 12.71 7.16
CA SER A 269 12.86 14.05 7.72
C SER A 269 11.49 14.61 8.19
N LEU A 270 10.37 14.02 7.76
CA LEU A 270 9.00 14.50 8.08
C LEU A 270 8.69 14.52 9.58
N SER A 271 9.38 13.67 10.36
CA SER A 271 9.31 13.66 11.82
C SER A 271 9.64 15.03 12.44
N HIS A 272 10.58 15.78 11.86
CA HIS A 272 10.97 17.10 12.36
C HIS A 272 9.93 18.18 12.06
N SER A 273 9.18 18.05 10.97
CA SER A 273 8.07 18.96 10.62
C SER A 273 6.84 18.71 11.49
N ALA A 274 6.58 17.45 11.85
CA ALA A 274 5.49 17.06 12.73
C ALA A 274 5.66 17.54 14.19
N HIS A 275 6.90 17.62 14.67
CA HIS A 275 7.20 18.20 15.99
C HIS A 275 6.86 19.70 16.07
N ARG A 276 7.19 20.49 15.05
CA ARG A 276 6.85 21.93 14.99
C ARG A 276 5.34 22.18 15.00
N LEU A 277 4.58 21.26 14.41
CA LEU A 277 3.12 21.32 14.41
C LEU A 277 2.52 21.11 15.80
N ASN A 278 3.14 20.31 16.66
CA ASN A 278 2.72 20.11 18.04
C ASN A 278 3.01 21.35 18.92
N GLU A 279 4.14 22.02 18.68
CA GLU A 279 4.53 23.25 19.42
C GLU A 279 3.62 24.44 19.08
N ALA A 280 3.33 24.66 17.79
CA ALA A 280 2.45 25.76 17.35
C ALA A 280 0.98 25.59 17.78
N GLY A 281 0.53 24.36 18.07
CA GLY A 281 -0.81 24.08 18.60
C GLY A 281 -0.94 24.48 20.08
N LYS A 282 0.08 24.15 20.87
CA LYS A 282 0.13 24.49 22.30
C LYS A 282 0.26 25.99 22.57
N GLU A 283 0.96 26.73 21.70
CA GLU A 283 1.05 28.19 21.82
C GLU A 283 -0.30 28.88 21.57
N LYS A 284 -1.13 28.37 20.64
CA LYS A 284 -2.46 28.95 20.38
C LYS A 284 -3.47 28.66 21.49
N GLU A 285 -3.41 27.48 22.11
CA GLU A 285 -4.25 27.16 23.28
C GLU A 285 -3.85 27.97 24.51
N ALA A 286 -2.54 28.26 24.69
CA ALA A 286 -2.05 29.09 25.80
C ALA A 286 -2.41 30.58 25.66
N VAL A 287 -2.53 31.09 24.42
CA VAL A 287 -2.89 32.50 24.16
C VAL A 287 -4.41 32.73 24.17
N GLY A 288 -5.22 31.69 23.91
CA GLY A 288 -6.69 31.77 23.98
C GLY A 288 -7.30 31.58 25.37
N ALA A 289 -6.49 31.27 26.38
CA ALA A 289 -6.91 31.03 27.77
C ALA A 289 -6.60 32.19 28.74
N ASN A 290 -6.19 33.37 28.22
CA ASN A 290 -5.96 34.59 28.98
C ASN A 290 -6.95 35.70 28.59
#